data_AF-A0A3D4H9Q7-F1
#
_entry.id   AF-A0A3D4H9Q7-F1
#
_cell.length_a   1.000
_cell.length_b   1.000
_cell.length_c   1.000
_cell.angle_alpha   90.00
_cell.angle_beta   90.00
_cell.angle_gamma   90.00
#
_symmetry.space_group_name_H-M   'P 1'
#
loop_
_entity.id
_entity.type
_entity.pdbx_description
1 polymer ?
#
loop_
_entity_poly.entity_id
_entity_poly.type
_entity_poly.pdbx_seq_one_letter_code
_entity_poly.pdbx_strand_id
1 'polypeptide(L)'
;MRFPKIAKLDSLGCQLQRPLRLSNGIALLFLLRATDISAQTEIGPYASEADLGALIGQPAKVEGVFHRDAFNAPAVVITGRVFYLLENPPNSRRYSFSQVSSYATVTGTLYLYDGNIQYNELYDKIGRRYYFFSLGAAEIEFGDPLKNRGEANPVAPRGSN
;
A
#
# COMPACT_ATOMS: atom_id res chain seq x y z
N MET A 1 -24.11 11.14 52.36
CA MET A 1 -23.58 9.86 52.86
C MET A 1 -24.56 8.74 52.49
N ARG A 2 -24.03 7.61 52.00
CA ARG A 2 -24.57 6.24 52.08
C ARG A 2 -25.88 5.91 51.36
N PHE A 3 -25.73 5.22 50.23
CA PHE A 3 -26.65 4.14 49.84
C PHE A 3 -26.43 2.90 50.73
N PRO A 4 -27.49 2.12 50.99
CA PRO A 4 -27.40 0.65 51.03
C PRO A 4 -28.50 0.03 50.13
N LYS A 5 -28.20 -0.88 49.19
CA LYS A 5 -27.79 -2.31 49.25
C LYS A 5 -28.96 -3.33 49.31
N ILE A 6 -29.09 -4.05 48.18
CA ILE A 6 -29.18 -5.53 48.03
C ILE A 6 -30.53 -6.26 48.18
N ALA A 7 -30.63 -7.32 47.33
CA ALA A 7 -31.44 -8.56 47.38
C ALA A 7 -32.71 -8.52 46.51
N LYS A 8 -33.11 -9.56 45.76
CA LYS A 8 -32.65 -10.96 45.61
C LYS A 8 -33.29 -11.53 44.32
N LEU A 9 -32.62 -12.49 43.69
CA LEU A 9 -33.17 -13.40 42.69
C LEU A 9 -34.33 -14.22 43.29
N ASP A 10 -35.33 -14.56 42.48
CA ASP A 10 -35.93 -15.91 42.49
C ASP A 10 -36.53 -16.26 41.12
N SER A 11 -36.25 -17.50 40.70
CA SER A 11 -36.64 -18.14 39.46
C SER A 11 -37.80 -19.11 39.67
N LEU A 12 -38.85 -19.03 38.88
CA LEU A 12 -39.82 -20.10 38.56
C LEU A 12 -40.41 -19.67 37.20
N GLY A 13 -40.36 -20.42 36.10
CA GLY A 13 -40.69 -21.82 35.94
C GLY A 13 -41.91 -21.91 35.01
N CYS A 14 -41.64 -22.30 33.75
CA CYS A 14 -42.52 -22.85 32.70
C CYS A 14 -44.05 -22.77 32.84
N GLN A 15 -44.73 -22.36 31.75
CA GLN A 15 -45.70 -23.22 31.02
C GLN A 15 -46.15 -22.55 29.71
N LEU A 16 -45.58 -23.05 28.61
CA LEU A 16 -46.27 -23.56 27.43
C LEU A 16 -47.56 -22.83 26.95
N GLN A 17 -47.42 -22.08 25.84
CA GLN A 17 -48.46 -21.99 24.81
C GLN A 17 -47.82 -21.55 23.48
N ARG A 18 -47.58 -22.51 22.58
CA ARG A 18 -47.54 -22.22 21.14
C ARG A 18 -48.99 -22.02 20.72
N PRO A 19 -49.28 -21.03 19.88
CA PRO A 19 -49.72 -21.41 18.54
C PRO A 19 -49.18 -20.53 17.41
N LEU A 20 -49.11 -21.20 16.26
CA LEU A 20 -49.43 -20.69 14.92
C LEU A 20 -48.57 -19.59 14.27
N ARG A 21 -47.81 -20.08 13.28
CA ARG A 21 -47.79 -19.68 11.85
C ARG A 21 -47.41 -18.24 11.48
N LEU A 22 -46.27 -18.18 10.79
CA LEU A 22 -46.02 -17.46 9.54
C LEU A 22 -46.62 -16.05 9.40
N SER A 23 -45.74 -15.07 9.47
CA SER A 23 -45.79 -13.95 8.52
C SER A 23 -44.38 -13.49 8.22
N ASN A 24 -44.11 -13.32 6.93
CA ASN A 24 -42.83 -12.98 6.34
C ASN A 24 -42.28 -11.68 6.93
N GLY A 25 -41.09 -11.75 7.52
CA GLY A 25 -40.31 -10.60 7.93
C GLY A 25 -38.85 -10.89 7.63
N ILE A 26 -38.36 -10.36 6.51
CA ILE A 26 -36.99 -10.46 6.04
C ILE A 26 -36.08 -9.85 7.13
N ALA A 27 -35.47 -10.70 7.94
CA ALA A 27 -34.32 -10.31 8.74
C ALA A 27 -33.12 -10.28 7.79
N LEU A 28 -32.94 -9.12 7.14
CA LEU A 28 -31.74 -8.81 6.36
C LEU A 28 -30.56 -8.76 7.35
N LEU A 29 -30.00 -9.93 7.62
CA LEU A 29 -28.80 -10.08 8.43
C LEU A 29 -27.67 -9.40 7.65
N PHE A 30 -27.26 -8.24 8.15
CA PHE A 30 -26.11 -7.46 7.69
C PHE A 30 -24.86 -8.35 7.60
N LEU A 31 -24.63 -8.94 6.44
CA LEU A 31 -23.36 -9.55 6.05
C LEU A 31 -22.40 -8.43 5.63
N LEU A 32 -21.98 -7.61 6.58
CA LEU A 32 -20.80 -6.75 6.44
C LEU A 32 -19.55 -7.60 6.71
N ARG A 33 -19.34 -8.62 5.86
CA ARG A 33 -18.02 -9.20 5.66
C ARG A 33 -17.34 -8.29 4.65
N ALA A 34 -16.71 -7.23 5.18
CA ALA A 34 -15.70 -6.48 4.45
C ALA A 34 -14.68 -7.51 3.96
N THR A 35 -14.78 -7.85 2.68
CA THR A 35 -13.65 -8.37 1.96
C THR A 35 -12.79 -7.14 1.74
N ASP A 36 -11.90 -6.86 2.69
CA ASP A 36 -10.72 -6.03 2.42
C ASP A 36 -9.85 -6.84 1.44
N ILE A 37 -10.34 -6.98 0.21
CA ILE A 37 -9.47 -7.09 -0.95
C ILE A 37 -8.76 -5.74 -0.92
N SER A 38 -7.57 -5.72 -0.32
CA SER A 38 -6.70 -4.55 -0.34
C SER A 38 -6.42 -4.27 -1.81
N ALA A 39 -7.27 -3.45 -2.41
CA ALA A 39 -7.16 -3.04 -3.80
C ALA A 39 -5.98 -2.08 -3.85
N GLN A 40 -4.79 -2.63 -4.06
CA GLN A 40 -3.59 -1.85 -4.29
C GLN A 40 -3.85 -0.97 -5.50
N THR A 41 -3.73 0.35 -5.33
CA THR A 41 -4.00 1.28 -6.42
C THR A 41 -2.77 1.35 -7.32
N GLU A 42 -2.97 1.14 -8.62
CA GLU A 42 -1.90 1.16 -9.61
C GLU A 42 -1.54 2.60 -10.01
N ILE A 43 -0.24 2.93 -9.95
CA ILE A 43 0.31 4.22 -10.35
C ILE A 43 0.66 4.15 -11.83
N GLY A 44 -0.16 4.81 -12.65
CA GLY A 44 0.09 4.93 -14.09
C GLY A 44 1.18 5.97 -14.44
N PRO A 45 1.71 5.93 -15.68
CA PRO A 45 2.77 6.83 -16.17
C PRO A 45 2.41 8.32 -16.13
N TYR A 46 1.13 8.66 -16.09
CA TYR A 46 0.62 10.03 -16.10
C TYR A 46 -0.18 10.39 -14.85
N ALA A 47 0.05 9.70 -13.73
CA ALA A 47 -0.58 10.03 -12.45
C ALA A 47 -0.33 11.50 -12.09
N SER A 48 -1.39 12.22 -11.72
CA SER A 48 -1.29 13.62 -11.32
C SER A 48 -0.70 13.74 -9.91
N GLU A 49 -0.22 14.93 -9.55
CA GLU A 49 0.24 15.18 -8.16
C GLU A 49 -0.88 14.98 -7.14
N ALA A 50 -2.13 15.23 -7.52
CA ALA A 50 -3.29 15.01 -6.65
C ALA A 50 -3.52 13.51 -6.42
N ASP A 51 -3.43 12.70 -7.47
CA ASP A 51 -3.56 11.24 -7.36
C ASP A 51 -2.45 10.65 -6.50
N LEU A 52 -1.20 11.07 -6.74
CA LEU A 52 -0.05 10.64 -5.92
C LEU A 52 -0.18 11.12 -4.48
N GLY A 53 -0.70 12.33 -4.26
CA GLY A 53 -0.98 12.88 -2.94
C GLY A 53 -1.99 12.04 -2.16
N ALA A 54 -3.04 11.55 -2.82
CA ALA A 54 -4.04 10.67 -2.22
C ALA A 54 -3.48 9.28 -1.83
N LEU A 55 -2.40 8.84 -2.49
CA LEU A 55 -1.75 7.56 -2.22
C LEU A 55 -0.68 7.62 -1.11
N ILE A 56 -0.36 8.81 -0.58
CA ILE A 56 0.63 8.92 0.49
C ILE A 56 0.15 8.21 1.76
N GLY A 57 0.98 7.28 2.25
CA GLY A 57 0.67 6.42 3.38
C GLY A 57 -0.24 5.24 3.03
N GLN A 58 -0.63 5.07 1.76
CA GLN A 58 -1.48 3.99 1.30
C GLN A 58 -0.68 2.93 0.51
N PRO A 59 -1.15 1.67 0.48
CA PRO A 59 -0.62 0.66 -0.43
C PRO A 59 -0.85 1.05 -1.90
N ALA A 60 0.22 1.06 -2.68
CA ALA A 60 0.20 1.34 -4.11
C ALA A 60 1.09 0.36 -4.86
N LYS A 61 0.82 0.22 -6.15
CA LYS A 61 1.58 -0.62 -7.08
C LYS A 61 2.14 0.25 -8.20
N VAL A 62 3.40 0.08 -8.56
CA VAL A 62 4.01 0.73 -9.72
C VAL A 62 4.74 -0.30 -10.57
N GLU A 63 4.54 -0.23 -11.88
CA GLU A 63 5.25 -1.05 -12.85
C GLU A 63 6.13 -0.17 -13.72
N GLY A 64 7.42 -0.48 -13.79
CA GLY A 64 8.37 0.34 -14.53
C GLY A 64 9.72 -0.33 -14.75
N VAL A 65 10.73 0.49 -15.02
CA VAL A 65 12.11 0.03 -15.19
C VAL A 65 12.88 0.28 -13.91
N PHE A 66 13.43 -0.78 -13.33
CA PHE A 66 14.33 -0.69 -12.21
C PHE A 66 15.72 -0.22 -12.64
N HIS A 67 16.25 0.73 -11.89
CA HIS A 67 17.63 1.16 -11.94
C HIS A 67 18.23 1.10 -10.54
N ARG A 68 19.35 0.40 -10.40
CA ARG A 68 20.09 0.33 -9.12
C ARG A 68 20.56 1.69 -8.64
N ASP A 69 20.86 2.58 -9.58
CA ASP A 69 21.48 3.88 -9.32
C ASP A 69 20.83 4.95 -10.20
N ALA A 70 19.54 5.20 -9.96
CA ALA A 70 18.87 6.37 -10.48
C ALA A 70 19.14 7.52 -9.52
N PHE A 71 20.04 8.43 -9.90
CA PHE A 71 20.35 9.63 -9.11
C PHE A 71 20.79 9.30 -7.66
N ASN A 72 21.78 8.42 -7.51
CA ASN A 72 22.40 8.00 -6.24
C ASN A 72 21.57 7.06 -5.35
N ALA A 73 20.42 6.56 -5.84
CA ALA A 73 19.58 5.62 -5.11
C ALA A 73 18.90 4.60 -6.04
N PRO A 74 18.52 3.41 -5.53
CA PRO A 74 17.72 2.46 -6.28
C PRO A 74 16.31 3.01 -6.49
N ALA A 75 15.79 2.88 -7.71
CA ALA A 75 14.47 3.40 -8.06
C ALA A 75 13.80 2.60 -9.17
N VAL A 76 12.48 2.73 -9.25
CA VAL A 76 11.68 2.36 -10.42
C VAL A 76 11.28 3.61 -11.16
N VAL A 77 11.52 3.60 -12.47
CA VAL A 77 11.24 4.73 -13.36
C VAL A 77 10.09 4.37 -14.29
N ILE A 78 9.11 5.26 -14.35
CA ILE A 78 8.03 5.25 -15.34
C ILE A 78 8.11 6.57 -16.11
N THR A 79 7.37 6.71 -17.21
CA THR A 79 7.44 7.87 -18.11
C THR A 79 7.46 9.21 -17.36
N GLY A 80 8.63 9.85 -17.29
CA GLY A 80 8.81 11.18 -16.68
C GLY A 80 8.82 11.22 -15.15
N ARG A 81 8.78 10.07 -14.45
CA ARG A 81 8.74 10.02 -12.97
C ARG A 81 9.66 8.95 -12.40
N VAL A 82 10.23 9.25 -11.25
CA VAL A 82 11.14 8.37 -10.50
C VAL A 82 10.53 8.08 -9.14
N PHE A 83 10.39 6.80 -8.80
CA PHE A 83 9.94 6.31 -7.51
C PHE A 83 11.11 5.60 -6.83
N TYR A 84 11.68 6.22 -5.80
CA TYR A 84 12.83 5.68 -5.10
C TYR A 84 12.43 4.49 -4.21
N LEU A 85 13.39 3.63 -3.92
CA LEU A 85 13.23 2.49 -3.02
C LEU A 85 14.14 2.69 -1.81
N LEU A 86 13.58 3.11 -0.68
CA LEU A 86 14.34 3.56 0.50
C LEU A 86 13.82 2.90 1.77
N GLU A 87 14.63 2.82 2.83
CA GLU A 87 14.11 2.40 4.15
C GLU A 87 13.30 3.52 4.80
N ASN A 88 12.17 3.20 5.41
CA ASN A 88 11.44 4.09 6.31
C ASN A 88 11.22 3.40 7.68
N PRO A 89 11.75 3.94 8.80
CA PRO A 89 12.57 5.15 8.90
C PRO A 89 13.92 5.02 8.17
N PRO A 90 14.52 6.15 7.73
CA PRO A 90 15.82 6.15 7.06
C PRO A 90 16.88 5.52 7.95
N ASN A 91 17.56 4.52 7.42
CA ASN A 91 18.66 3.83 8.07
C ASN A 91 19.77 3.60 7.04
N SER A 92 20.99 3.32 7.51
CA SER A 92 22.18 3.18 6.68
C SER A 92 22.37 1.75 6.18
N ARG A 93 21.32 0.90 6.20
CA ARG A 93 21.46 -0.47 5.72
C ARG A 93 21.60 -0.45 4.20
N ARG A 94 22.50 -1.30 3.72
CA ARG A 94 22.72 -1.48 2.29
C ARG A 94 21.88 -2.64 1.81
N TYR A 95 21.04 -2.37 0.82
CA TYR A 95 20.32 -3.39 0.09
C TYR A 95 21.11 -3.79 -1.13
N SER A 96 21.19 -5.09 -1.38
CA SER A 96 21.83 -5.63 -2.58
C SER A 96 20.76 -5.82 -3.65
N PHE A 97 20.86 -5.04 -4.72
CA PHE A 97 20.04 -5.21 -5.92
C PHE A 97 20.90 -5.71 -7.08
N SER A 98 20.26 -6.31 -8.08
CA SER A 98 20.91 -6.63 -9.35
C SER A 98 21.57 -5.39 -9.94
N GLN A 99 22.74 -5.57 -10.57
CA GLN A 99 23.42 -4.48 -11.28
C GLN A 99 22.77 -4.16 -12.62
N VAL A 100 21.96 -5.08 -13.14
CA VAL A 100 21.33 -4.96 -14.45
C VAL A 100 19.95 -4.33 -14.27
N SER A 101 19.63 -3.35 -15.10
CA SER A 101 18.27 -2.83 -15.18
C SER A 101 17.32 -3.91 -15.68
N SER A 102 16.14 -3.98 -15.10
CA SER A 102 15.09 -4.93 -15.45
C SER A 102 13.75 -4.23 -15.39
N TYR A 103 12.74 -4.84 -15.99
CA TYR A 103 11.38 -4.52 -15.56
C TYR A 103 11.22 -4.86 -14.09
N ALA A 104 10.43 -4.06 -13.40
CA ALA A 104 10.08 -4.33 -12.02
C ALA A 104 8.65 -3.88 -11.71
N THR A 105 7.99 -4.71 -10.92
CA THR A 105 6.74 -4.38 -10.24
C THR A 105 7.07 -4.16 -8.78
N VAL A 106 6.68 -3.00 -8.25
CA VAL A 106 6.85 -2.66 -6.84
C VAL A 106 5.49 -2.43 -6.23
N THR A 107 5.22 -3.14 -5.15
CA THR A 107 4.00 -3.05 -4.38
C THR A 107 4.36 -2.70 -2.95
N GLY A 108 3.81 -1.61 -2.40
CA GLY A 108 4.09 -1.23 -1.02
C GLY A 108 3.47 0.10 -0.64
N THR A 109 3.84 0.64 0.51
CA THR A 109 3.34 1.94 0.94
C THR A 109 4.13 3.08 0.27
N LEU A 110 3.40 3.99 -0.39
CA LEU A 110 3.98 5.18 -1.01
C LEU A 110 4.20 6.29 0.03
N TYR A 111 5.36 6.91 0.01
CA TYR A 111 5.70 8.06 0.85
C TYR A 111 6.19 9.22 -0.02
N LEU A 112 6.07 10.44 0.54
CA LEU A 112 6.66 11.65 -0.02
C LEU A 112 7.71 12.14 0.96
N TYR A 113 8.93 12.32 0.47
CA TYR A 113 9.92 13.14 1.15
C TYR A 113 9.77 14.59 0.69
N ASP A 114 9.73 15.53 1.63
CA ASP A 114 9.86 16.97 1.39
C ASP A 114 10.79 17.56 2.45
N GLY A 115 12.02 17.89 2.05
CA GLY A 115 13.06 18.41 2.94
C GLY A 115 12.73 19.76 3.54
N ASN A 116 11.74 20.49 3.01
CA ASN A 116 11.27 21.75 3.61
C ASN A 116 10.33 21.51 4.81
N ILE A 117 9.75 20.30 4.90
CA ILE A 117 8.80 19.92 5.95
C ILE A 117 9.48 19.01 6.98
N GLN A 118 10.23 18.01 6.52
CA GLN A 118 10.86 17.02 7.38
C GLN A 118 12.30 16.73 6.91
N TYR A 119 13.23 17.59 7.32
CA TYR A 119 14.64 17.43 6.96
C TYR A 119 15.25 16.15 7.52
N ASN A 120 16.03 15.46 6.68
CA ASN A 120 16.83 14.31 7.05
C ASN A 120 18.05 14.24 6.12
N GLU A 121 19.26 14.15 6.69
CA GLU A 121 20.51 14.21 5.92
C GLU A 121 20.70 13.03 4.95
N LEU A 122 20.18 11.84 5.26
CA LEU A 122 20.30 10.67 4.39
C LEU A 122 19.42 10.81 3.15
N TYR A 123 18.22 11.34 3.31
CA TYR A 123 17.27 11.57 2.23
C TYR A 123 17.59 12.82 1.40
N ASP A 124 18.09 13.89 2.03
CA ASP A 124 18.44 15.14 1.34
C ASP A 124 19.54 14.94 0.27
N LYS A 125 20.42 13.95 0.47
CA LYS A 125 21.46 13.55 -0.51
C LYS A 125 20.90 13.04 -1.84
N ILE A 126 19.65 12.58 -1.86
CA ILE A 126 18.96 12.08 -3.07
C ILE A 126 18.28 13.25 -3.79
N GLY A 127 17.62 14.13 -3.03
CA GLY A 127 16.96 15.32 -3.56
C GLY A 127 16.08 15.98 -2.52
N ARG A 128 15.55 17.16 -2.86
CA ARG A 128 14.78 17.99 -1.91
C ARG A 128 13.32 17.56 -1.76
N ARG A 129 12.75 16.92 -2.79
CA ARG A 129 11.37 16.41 -2.79
C ARG A 129 11.21 15.27 -3.77
N TYR A 130 10.68 14.13 -3.33
CA TYR A 130 10.48 12.95 -4.19
C TYR A 130 9.55 11.91 -3.55
N TYR A 131 8.99 11.04 -4.38
CA TYR A 131 8.20 9.90 -3.95
C TYR A 131 9.07 8.65 -3.77
N PHE A 132 8.75 7.82 -2.78
CA PHE A 132 9.47 6.58 -2.54
C PHE A 132 8.60 5.49 -1.92
N PHE A 133 8.95 4.24 -2.16
CA PHE A 133 8.40 3.06 -1.48
C PHE A 133 9.34 2.62 -0.36
N SER A 134 8.79 2.24 0.79
CA SER A 134 9.59 1.72 1.90
C SER A 134 10.03 0.28 1.63
N LEU A 135 11.35 0.05 1.55
CA LEU A 135 11.95 -1.28 1.33
C LEU A 135 11.57 -2.31 2.39
N GLY A 136 11.32 -1.89 3.63
CA GLY A 136 10.93 -2.81 4.70
C GLY A 136 9.53 -3.38 4.55
N ALA A 137 8.69 -2.75 3.72
CA ALA A 137 7.28 -3.09 3.54
C ALA A 137 6.89 -3.30 2.06
N ALA A 138 7.86 -3.19 1.14
CA ALA A 138 7.61 -3.32 -0.29
C ALA A 138 7.94 -4.74 -0.77
N GLU A 139 7.02 -5.29 -1.55
CA GLU A 139 7.23 -6.47 -2.37
C GLU A 139 7.74 -6.01 -3.74
N ILE A 140 8.83 -6.62 -4.21
CA ILE A 140 9.49 -6.24 -5.46
C ILE A 140 9.68 -7.48 -6.32
N GLU A 141 9.04 -7.48 -7.48
CA GLU A 141 9.18 -8.52 -8.49
C GLU A 141 10.03 -7.99 -9.63
N PHE A 142 11.19 -8.60 -9.85
CA PHE A 142 12.06 -8.28 -10.98
C PHE A 142 11.74 -9.19 -12.15
N GLY A 143 11.45 -8.59 -13.30
CA GLY A 143 11.33 -9.28 -14.57
C GLY A 143 12.68 -9.52 -15.24
N ASP A 144 12.63 -9.82 -16.53
CA ASP A 144 13.84 -10.10 -17.31
C ASP A 144 14.79 -8.89 -17.37
N PRO A 145 16.11 -9.13 -17.31
CA PRO A 145 17.10 -8.08 -17.50
C PRO A 145 16.99 -7.45 -18.88
N LEU A 146 17.02 -6.11 -18.93
CA LEU A 146 17.02 -5.36 -20.17
C LEU A 146 18.36 -5.54 -20.90
N LYS A 147 18.31 -6.02 -22.14
CA LYS A 147 19.48 -6.14 -23.01
C LYS A 147 19.76 -4.78 -23.65
N ASN A 148 20.71 -4.04 -23.08
CA ASN A 148 21.32 -2.80 -23.59
C ASN A 148 20.56 -1.46 -23.43
N ARG A 149 21.36 -0.42 -23.08
CA ARG A 149 21.01 1.00 -23.09
C ARG A 149 20.77 1.47 -24.53
N GLY A 150 19.53 1.45 -25.03
CA GLY A 150 19.22 2.11 -26.30
C GLY A 150 18.07 1.53 -27.12
N GLU A 151 17.54 0.36 -26.78
CA GLU A 151 16.30 -0.10 -27.40
C GLU A 151 15.11 0.65 -26.79
N ALA A 152 14.23 1.15 -27.66
CA ALA A 152 13.05 1.92 -27.27
C ALA A 152 12.28 1.18 -26.18
N ASN A 153 12.13 1.82 -25.02
CA ASN A 153 11.41 1.30 -23.85
C ASN A 153 10.18 0.50 -24.31
N PRO A 154 10.21 -0.85 -24.22
CA PRO A 154 8.99 -1.60 -24.38
C PRO A 154 8.04 -1.12 -23.27
N VAL A 155 6.86 -0.66 -23.66
CA VAL A 155 5.76 -0.38 -22.73
C VAL A 155 5.57 -1.65 -21.90
N ALA A 156 5.49 -1.52 -20.57
CA ALA A 156 5.27 -2.64 -19.66
C ALA A 156 4.19 -3.57 -20.24
N PRO A 157 4.38 -4.90 -20.22
CA PRO A 157 3.40 -5.82 -20.74
C PRO A 157 2.11 -5.61 -19.96
N ARG A 158 1.10 -5.02 -20.62
CA ARG A 158 -0.26 -5.00 -20.08
C ARG A 158 -0.71 -6.45 -20.01
N GLY A 159 -0.72 -7.02 -18.81
CA GLY A 159 -1.33 -8.32 -18.56
C GLY A 159 -2.74 -8.32 -19.15
N SER A 160 -2.96 -9.18 -20.13
CA SER A 160 -4.26 -9.41 -20.73
C SER A 160 -5.09 -10.30 -19.81
N ASN A 161 -6.21 -9.77 -19.31
CA ASN A 161 -7.40 -10.41 -18.73
C ASN A 161 -7.20 -11.47 -17.63
#